data_AF-A0A7J5C3C6-F1
#
_entry.id   AF-A0A7J5C3C6-F1
#
_cell.length_a   1.000
_cell.length_b   1.000
_cell.length_c   1.000
_cell.angle_alpha   90.00
_cell.angle_beta   90.00
_cell.angle_gamma   90.00
#
_symmetry.space_group_name_H-M   'P 1'
#
loop_
_entity.id
_entity.type
_entity.pdbx_description
1 polymer ?
#
loop_
_entity_poly.entity_id
_entity_poly.type
_entity_poly.pdbx_seq_one_letter_code
_entity_poly.pdbx_strand_id
1 'polypeptide(L)'
;MTELERRYRWLLRAYPRAYRQYRADEMLETLLATADNPRRPSLREAAALVVGGLRARTGVDRLGSRSALGHSALRLSALSLLVYGLTQRAGGPIGVLVTMLSEGPYNPGGWWFIVIPALLTIALFAAAWGSYRLAFAAAILTVAAQHFSANGWDLSFWFSSVYDLQDAMLPQFWPALLASLALLRLLRAPRTPVARPWAWPVLGALAVVALAPSPINGWLDAPLMSLCAFAALAVITAPVDARMPIVASVLLLAPALAQATYLLGSKQAGWEIEVSITAILILAAIMVMTLAAGTIAGRRQARM
;
A
#
# COMPACT_ATOMS: atom_id res chain seq x y z
N MET A 1 14.47 -12.93 40.80
CA MET A 1 14.19 -12.26 39.51
C MET A 1 14.34 -10.76 39.72
N THR A 2 15.30 -10.12 39.05
CA THR A 2 15.56 -8.68 39.24
C THR A 2 14.51 -7.82 38.49
N GLU A 3 14.37 -6.55 38.86
CA GLU A 3 13.45 -5.63 38.15
C GLU A 3 13.87 -5.45 36.68
N LEU A 4 15.17 -5.39 36.42
CA LEU A 4 15.76 -5.28 35.08
C LEU A 4 15.43 -6.52 34.22
N GLU A 5 15.61 -7.72 34.78
CA GLU A 5 15.27 -8.99 34.12
C GLU A 5 13.79 -9.03 33.69
N ARG A 6 12.89 -8.57 34.58
CA ARG A 6 11.45 -8.48 34.25
C ARG A 6 11.18 -7.54 33.08
N ARG A 7 11.87 -6.38 33.03
CA ARG A 7 11.75 -5.39 31.94
C ARG A 7 12.28 -5.96 30.62
N TYR A 8 13.44 -6.62 30.62
CA TYR A 8 13.97 -7.28 29.42
C TYR A 8 13.06 -8.39 28.91
N ARG A 9 12.54 -9.26 29.80
CA ARG A 9 11.56 -10.28 29.41
C ARG A 9 10.30 -9.68 28.79
N TRP A 10 9.84 -8.53 29.29
CA TRP A 10 8.71 -7.82 28.70
C TRP A 10 9.05 -7.28 27.32
N LEU A 11 10.21 -6.64 27.13
CA LEU A 11 10.69 -6.18 25.81
C LEU A 11 10.86 -7.33 24.81
N LEU A 12 11.38 -8.48 25.26
CA LEU A 12 11.52 -9.67 24.43
C LEU A 12 10.17 -10.23 23.94
N ARG A 13 9.03 -9.84 24.53
CA ARG A 13 7.70 -10.20 23.98
C ARG A 13 7.46 -9.63 22.58
N ALA A 14 8.21 -8.61 22.17
CA ALA A 14 8.22 -8.12 20.80
C ALA A 14 8.67 -9.20 19.80
N TYR A 15 9.47 -10.20 20.19
CA TYR A 15 9.89 -11.29 19.31
C TYR A 15 8.79 -12.35 19.10
N PRO A 16 8.78 -13.06 17.95
CA PRO A 16 7.87 -14.19 17.70
C PRO A 16 7.99 -15.29 18.77
N ARG A 17 6.87 -15.96 19.11
CA ARG A 17 6.84 -17.00 20.16
C ARG A 17 7.86 -18.11 19.92
N ALA A 18 7.96 -18.61 18.68
CA ALA A 18 8.91 -19.66 18.30
C ALA A 18 10.37 -19.23 18.49
N TYR A 19 10.69 -17.96 18.16
CA TYR A 19 12.05 -17.42 18.35
C TYR A 19 12.39 -17.30 19.84
N ARG A 20 11.43 -16.84 20.65
CA ARG A 20 11.62 -16.71 22.10
C ARG A 20 11.87 -18.06 22.78
N GLN A 21 11.19 -19.12 22.34
CA GLN A 21 11.37 -20.46 22.92
C GLN A 21 12.79 -21.00 22.74
N TYR A 22 13.50 -20.55 21.70
CA TYR A 22 14.84 -21.07 21.40
C TYR A 22 15.97 -20.14 21.87
N ARG A 23 15.79 -18.81 21.79
CA ARG A 23 16.88 -17.84 22.08
C ARG A 23 16.60 -16.83 23.20
N ALA A 24 15.41 -16.82 23.81
CA ALA A 24 15.10 -15.74 24.76
C ALA A 24 16.02 -15.74 25.98
N ASP A 25 16.39 -16.92 26.49
CA ASP A 25 17.22 -17.04 27.69
C ASP A 25 18.67 -16.63 27.41
N GLU A 26 19.24 -17.08 26.28
CA GLU A 26 20.58 -16.67 25.81
C GLU A 26 20.65 -15.15 25.58
N MET A 27 19.63 -14.56 24.93
CA MET A 27 19.55 -13.12 24.73
C MET A 27 19.42 -12.37 26.07
N LEU A 28 18.62 -12.89 27.00
CA LEU A 28 18.41 -12.27 28.31
C LEU A 28 19.71 -12.29 29.13
N GLU A 29 20.44 -13.40 29.12
CA GLU A 29 21.75 -13.51 29.77
C GLU A 29 22.74 -12.50 29.19
N THR A 30 22.83 -12.42 27.86
CA THR A 30 23.70 -11.44 27.18
C THR A 30 23.32 -10.00 27.55
N LEU A 31 22.03 -9.67 27.53
CA LEU A 31 21.54 -8.32 27.86
C LEU A 31 21.76 -7.94 29.33
N LEU A 32 21.70 -8.90 30.26
CA LEU A 32 22.00 -8.67 31.66
C LEU A 32 23.50 -8.50 31.90
N ALA A 33 24.33 -9.24 31.16
CA ALA A 33 25.79 -9.15 31.24
C ALA A 33 26.33 -7.81 30.71
N THR A 34 25.68 -7.23 29.70
CA THR A 34 26.09 -5.95 29.09
C THR A 34 25.36 -4.74 29.66
N ALA A 35 24.50 -4.89 30.66
CA ALA A 35 23.70 -3.78 31.18
C ALA A 35 24.53 -2.81 32.02
N ASP A 36 24.69 -1.58 31.55
CA ASP A 36 25.38 -0.52 32.29
C ASP A 36 24.65 -0.09 33.58
N ASN A 37 23.31 -0.24 33.62
CA ASN A 37 22.49 0.12 34.76
C ASN A 37 21.70 -1.09 35.31
N PRO A 38 21.91 -1.47 36.58
CA PRO A 38 21.28 -2.66 37.16
C PRO A 38 19.77 -2.53 37.38
N ARG A 39 19.18 -1.33 37.21
CA ARG A 39 17.74 -1.09 37.47
C ARG A 39 16.91 -0.92 36.21
N ARG A 40 17.45 -0.38 35.11
CA ARG A 40 16.67 -0.06 33.91
C ARG A 40 17.49 -0.21 32.63
N PRO A 41 16.90 -0.76 31.54
CA PRO A 41 17.55 -0.76 30.24
C PRO A 41 17.65 0.67 29.71
N SER A 42 18.70 0.96 28.94
CA SER A 42 18.77 2.25 28.25
C SER A 42 17.63 2.36 27.22
N LEU A 43 17.19 3.59 26.94
CA LEU A 43 16.15 3.83 25.91
C LEU A 43 16.59 3.29 24.54
N ARG A 44 17.88 3.38 24.24
CA ARG A 44 18.46 2.89 22.99
C ARG A 44 18.40 1.36 22.88
N GLU A 45 18.75 0.64 23.94
CA GLU A 45 18.65 -0.82 23.98
C GLU A 45 17.20 -1.29 23.92
N ALA A 46 16.31 -0.66 24.69
CA ALA A 46 14.89 -0.98 24.66
C ALA A 46 14.30 -0.79 23.26
N ALA A 47 14.61 0.33 22.61
CA ALA A 47 14.20 0.59 21.22
C ALA A 47 14.80 -0.44 20.25
N ALA A 48 16.09 -0.78 20.38
CA ALA A 48 16.74 -1.78 19.53
C ALA A 48 16.08 -3.16 19.67
N LEU A 49 15.71 -3.58 20.89
CA LEU A 49 15.01 -4.84 21.13
C LEU A 49 13.61 -4.88 20.54
N VAL A 50 12.85 -3.78 20.67
CA VAL A 50 11.52 -3.66 20.09
C VAL A 50 11.61 -3.71 18.56
N VAL A 51 12.51 -2.92 17.95
CA VAL A 51 12.71 -2.89 16.50
C VAL A 51 13.16 -4.26 15.98
N GLY A 52 14.13 -4.90 16.64
CA GLY A 52 14.59 -6.24 16.28
C GLY A 52 13.49 -7.31 16.38
N GLY A 53 12.68 -7.26 17.45
CA GLY A 53 11.55 -8.17 17.63
C GLY A 53 10.46 -7.98 16.57
N LEU A 54 10.12 -6.73 16.24
CA LEU A 54 9.17 -6.42 15.17
C LEU A 54 9.70 -6.84 13.80
N ARG A 55 10.99 -6.61 13.52
CA ARG A 55 11.65 -7.02 12.27
C ARG A 55 11.67 -8.55 12.10
N ALA A 56 11.89 -9.28 13.18
CA ALA A 56 11.77 -10.74 13.19
C ALA A 56 10.33 -11.21 12.89
N ARG A 57 9.30 -10.44 13.26
CA ARG A 57 7.88 -10.75 12.94
C ARG A 57 7.50 -10.42 11.50
N THR A 58 8.09 -9.38 10.90
CA THR A 58 7.85 -9.02 9.49
C THR A 58 8.54 -9.99 8.52
N GLY A 59 9.45 -10.82 9.03
CA GLY A 59 10.20 -11.82 8.27
C GLY A 59 11.24 -11.20 7.33
N VAL A 60 11.53 -9.90 7.47
CA VAL A 60 12.50 -9.19 6.64
C VAL A 60 13.88 -9.80 6.76
N ASP A 61 14.25 -10.32 7.95
CA ASP A 61 15.53 -10.98 8.18
C ASP A 61 15.70 -12.30 7.42
N ARG A 62 14.61 -12.90 6.92
CA ARG A 62 14.67 -14.08 6.06
C ARG A 62 14.94 -13.74 4.59
N LEU A 63 14.84 -12.46 4.22
CA LEU A 63 15.10 -11.99 2.86
C LEU A 63 16.60 -11.79 2.68
N GLY A 64 17.34 -12.88 2.51
CA GLY A 64 18.81 -12.86 2.40
C GLY A 64 19.36 -12.18 1.13
N SER A 65 18.52 -11.64 0.24
CA SER A 65 18.96 -10.96 -0.98
C SER A 65 18.18 -9.67 -1.27
N ARG A 66 18.87 -8.69 -1.89
CA ARG A 66 18.26 -7.43 -2.35
C ARG A 66 17.12 -7.66 -3.34
N SER A 67 17.25 -8.68 -4.19
CA SER A 67 16.19 -9.05 -5.13
C SER A 67 14.96 -9.57 -4.41
N ALA A 68 15.11 -10.41 -3.38
CA ALA A 68 13.98 -10.89 -2.57
C ALA A 68 13.25 -9.73 -1.86
N LEU A 69 13.99 -8.76 -1.32
CA LEU A 69 13.41 -7.53 -0.75
C LEU A 69 12.61 -6.75 -1.80
N GLY A 70 13.19 -6.55 -3.00
CA GLY A 70 12.54 -5.86 -4.11
C GLY A 70 11.23 -6.51 -4.55
N HIS A 71 11.22 -7.84 -4.74
CA HIS A 71 9.99 -8.58 -5.07
C HIS A 71 8.95 -8.48 -3.95
N SER A 72 9.38 -8.57 -2.68
CA SER A 72 8.47 -8.42 -1.55
C SER A 72 7.86 -7.02 -1.48
N ALA A 73 8.66 -5.97 -1.73
CA ALA A 73 8.18 -4.60 -1.76
C ALA A 73 7.20 -4.39 -2.92
N LEU A 74 7.54 -4.83 -4.14
CA LEU A 74 6.65 -4.77 -5.30
C LEU A 74 5.31 -5.46 -5.06
N ARG A 75 5.34 -6.63 -4.41
CA ARG A 75 4.12 -7.35 -4.07
C ARG A 75 3.25 -6.59 -3.08
N LEU A 76 3.85 -6.04 -2.02
CA LEU A 76 3.12 -5.22 -1.05
C LEU A 76 2.56 -3.96 -1.73
N SER A 77 3.34 -3.30 -2.58
CA SER A 77 2.88 -2.15 -3.37
C SER A 77 1.68 -2.50 -4.25
N ALA A 78 1.73 -3.62 -4.97
CA ALA A 78 0.61 -4.09 -5.80
C ALA A 78 -0.64 -4.37 -4.95
N LEU A 79 -0.50 -5.07 -3.83
CA LEU A 79 -1.62 -5.34 -2.92
C LEU A 79 -2.23 -4.04 -2.37
N SER A 80 -1.38 -3.11 -1.91
CA SER A 80 -1.82 -1.81 -1.39
C SER A 80 -2.53 -0.98 -2.45
N LEU A 81 -2.02 -0.94 -3.68
CA LEU A 81 -2.67 -0.25 -4.80
C LEU A 81 -4.02 -0.88 -5.17
N LEU A 82 -4.12 -2.21 -5.16
CA LEU A 82 -5.40 -2.89 -5.43
C LEU A 82 -6.43 -2.60 -4.33
N VAL A 83 -6.01 -2.57 -3.07
CA VAL A 83 -6.86 -2.18 -1.94
C VAL A 83 -7.29 -0.71 -2.08
N TYR A 84 -6.36 0.18 -2.41
CA TYR A 84 -6.66 1.60 -2.64
C TYR A 84 -7.63 1.80 -3.82
N GLY A 85 -7.47 1.04 -4.90
CA GLY A 85 -8.44 1.04 -6.01
C GLY A 85 -9.82 0.52 -5.58
N LEU A 86 -9.85 -0.52 -4.73
CA LEU A 86 -11.10 -1.09 -4.22
C LEU A 86 -11.82 -0.10 -3.29
N THR A 87 -11.10 0.61 -2.41
CA THR A 87 -11.70 1.62 -1.51
C THR A 87 -12.31 2.77 -2.29
N GLN A 88 -11.64 3.21 -3.36
CA GLN A 88 -12.15 4.25 -4.26
C GLN A 88 -13.42 3.81 -5.01
N ARG A 89 -13.59 2.50 -5.25
CA ARG A 89 -14.75 1.93 -5.97
C ARG A 89 -15.83 1.36 -5.05
N ALA A 90 -15.59 1.27 -3.74
CA ALA A 90 -16.50 0.63 -2.79
C ALA A 90 -17.86 1.33 -2.65
N GLY A 91 -17.94 2.65 -2.89
CA GLY A 91 -19.21 3.38 -2.87
C GLY A 91 -20.15 3.06 -4.03
N GLY A 92 -19.60 2.64 -5.17
CA GLY A 92 -20.38 2.33 -6.38
C GLY A 92 -21.42 1.23 -6.15
N PRO A 93 -21.03 0.04 -5.68
CA PRO A 93 -21.97 -1.04 -5.37
C PRO A 93 -23.06 -0.64 -4.39
N ILE A 94 -22.72 0.14 -3.35
CA ILE A 94 -23.69 0.61 -2.35
C ILE A 94 -24.68 1.56 -3.02
N GLY A 95 -24.18 2.52 -3.81
CA GLY A 95 -25.02 3.44 -4.57
C GLY A 95 -25.97 2.70 -5.52
N VAL A 96 -25.46 1.75 -6.31
CA VAL A 96 -26.30 0.93 -7.22
C VAL A 96 -27.36 0.16 -6.45
N LEU A 97 -27.02 -0.45 -5.31
CA LEU A 97 -28.00 -1.16 -4.48
C LEU A 97 -29.09 -0.22 -3.99
N VAL A 98 -28.72 0.98 -3.51
CA VAL A 98 -29.67 2.00 -3.05
C VAL A 98 -30.59 2.44 -4.20
N THR A 99 -30.02 2.76 -5.37
CA THR A 99 -30.80 3.18 -6.56
C THR A 99 -31.73 2.07 -7.05
N MET A 100 -31.27 0.81 -7.09
CA MET A 100 -32.12 -0.33 -7.44
C MET A 100 -33.30 -0.49 -6.48
N LEU A 101 -33.08 -0.26 -5.19
CA LEU A 101 -34.12 -0.33 -4.16
C LEU A 101 -35.10 0.86 -4.23
N SER A 102 -34.65 2.04 -4.65
CA SER A 102 -35.47 3.26 -4.68
C SER A 102 -36.22 3.50 -5.99
N GLU A 103 -35.57 3.25 -7.14
CA GLU A 103 -36.06 3.66 -8.47
C GLU A 103 -36.48 2.47 -9.35
N GLY A 104 -36.25 1.24 -8.90
CA GLY A 104 -36.58 0.03 -9.63
C GLY A 104 -35.50 -0.44 -10.63
N PRO A 105 -35.80 -1.47 -11.43
CA PRO A 105 -34.79 -2.14 -12.25
C PRO A 105 -34.38 -1.32 -13.50
N TYR A 106 -33.29 -0.56 -13.32
CA TYR A 106 -32.03 -0.67 -14.08
C TYR A 106 -31.73 0.24 -15.29
N ASN A 107 -30.60 0.94 -15.18
CA ASN A 107 -29.85 1.55 -16.29
C ASN A 107 -28.68 0.63 -16.69
N PRO A 108 -28.57 0.17 -17.95
CA PRO A 108 -27.50 -0.74 -18.41
C PRO A 108 -26.08 -0.18 -18.25
N GLY A 109 -25.90 1.14 -18.05
CA GLY A 109 -24.59 1.71 -17.73
C GLY A 109 -24.06 1.35 -16.32
N GLY A 110 -24.92 0.93 -15.40
CA GLY A 110 -24.56 0.72 -13.98
C GLY A 110 -23.76 -0.54 -13.67
N TRP A 111 -23.58 -1.46 -14.62
CA TRP A 111 -22.94 -2.77 -14.36
C TRP A 111 -21.47 -2.63 -14.00
N TRP A 112 -20.82 -1.58 -14.50
CA TRP A 112 -19.40 -1.30 -14.24
C TRP A 112 -19.10 -1.07 -12.76
N PHE A 113 -20.08 -0.58 -11.98
CA PHE A 113 -19.96 -0.45 -10.53
C PHE A 113 -19.85 -1.81 -9.82
N ILE A 114 -20.25 -2.92 -10.46
CA ILE A 114 -20.12 -4.27 -9.92
C ILE A 114 -18.90 -4.96 -10.53
N VAL A 115 -18.72 -4.87 -11.84
CA VAL A 115 -17.64 -5.55 -12.58
C VAL A 115 -16.26 -5.08 -12.11
N ILE A 116 -16.04 -3.77 -11.97
CA ILE A 116 -14.73 -3.22 -11.62
C ILE A 116 -14.29 -3.67 -10.21
N PRO A 117 -15.11 -3.52 -9.14
CA PRO A 117 -14.76 -4.06 -7.82
C PRO A 117 -14.54 -5.57 -7.80
N ALA A 118 -15.34 -6.34 -8.56
CA ALA A 118 -15.17 -7.79 -8.66
C ALA A 118 -13.80 -8.16 -9.25
N LEU A 119 -13.40 -7.50 -10.35
CA LEU A 119 -12.08 -7.70 -10.96
C LEU A 119 -10.94 -7.29 -10.04
N LEU A 120 -11.06 -6.16 -9.32
CA LEU A 120 -10.09 -5.74 -8.30
C LEU A 120 -9.97 -6.75 -7.16
N THR A 121 -11.09 -7.31 -6.72
CA THR A 121 -11.14 -8.33 -5.66
C THR A 121 -10.47 -9.62 -6.11
N ILE A 122 -10.76 -10.08 -7.34
CA ILE A 122 -10.08 -11.23 -7.96
C ILE A 122 -8.57 -10.97 -8.05
N ALA A 123 -8.16 -9.79 -8.53
CA ALA A 123 -6.75 -9.41 -8.64
C ALA A 123 -6.05 -9.42 -7.27
N LEU A 124 -6.70 -8.88 -6.24
CA LEU A 124 -6.20 -8.80 -4.88
C LEU A 124 -5.98 -10.19 -4.28
N PHE A 125 -7.00 -11.05 -4.34
CA PHE A 125 -6.87 -12.42 -3.81
C PHE A 125 -5.86 -13.22 -4.62
N ALA A 126 -5.86 -13.14 -5.96
CA ALA A 126 -4.87 -13.81 -6.78
C ALA A 126 -3.43 -13.38 -6.43
N ALA A 127 -3.19 -12.08 -6.21
CA ALA A 127 -1.88 -11.57 -5.79
C ALA A 127 -1.52 -12.01 -4.35
N ALA A 128 -2.50 -12.06 -3.44
CA ALA A 128 -2.32 -12.53 -2.08
C ALA A 128 -1.98 -14.03 -2.03
N TRP A 129 -2.50 -14.83 -2.96
CA TRP A 129 -2.17 -16.25 -3.12
C TRP A 129 -0.89 -16.52 -3.94
N GLY A 130 -0.27 -15.48 -4.51
CA GLY A 130 0.94 -15.63 -5.34
C GLY A 130 0.65 -16.06 -6.79
N SER A 131 -0.62 -16.05 -7.20
CA SER A 131 -1.07 -16.34 -8.57
C SER A 131 -0.93 -15.09 -9.46
N TYR A 132 0.31 -14.63 -9.66
CA TYR A 132 0.57 -13.33 -10.31
C TYR A 132 0.06 -13.22 -11.75
N ARG A 133 -0.06 -14.32 -12.50
CA ARG A 133 -0.63 -14.33 -13.86
C ARG A 133 -2.11 -13.94 -13.85
N LEU A 134 -2.89 -14.58 -12.98
CA LEU A 134 -4.31 -14.29 -12.81
C LEU A 134 -4.49 -12.87 -12.25
N ALA A 135 -3.66 -12.48 -11.27
CA ALA A 135 -3.70 -11.14 -10.70
C ALA A 135 -3.42 -10.06 -11.74
N PHE A 136 -2.40 -10.26 -12.58
CA PHE A 136 -2.05 -9.35 -13.65
C PHE A 136 -3.15 -9.25 -14.71
N ALA A 137 -3.68 -10.40 -15.16
CA ALA A 137 -4.78 -10.44 -16.11
C ALA A 137 -6.01 -9.68 -15.57
N ALA A 138 -6.42 -9.99 -14.34
CA ALA A 138 -7.53 -9.31 -13.67
C ALA A 138 -7.28 -7.79 -13.53
N ALA A 139 -6.07 -7.37 -13.14
CA ALA A 139 -5.73 -5.95 -13.03
C ALA A 139 -5.78 -5.22 -14.39
N ILE A 140 -5.29 -5.84 -15.48
CA ILE A 140 -5.38 -5.27 -16.83
C ILE A 140 -6.83 -5.22 -17.31
N LEU A 141 -7.62 -6.26 -17.04
CA LEU A 141 -9.06 -6.28 -17.31
C LEU A 141 -9.78 -5.17 -16.53
N THR A 142 -9.39 -4.89 -15.29
CA THR A 142 -9.90 -3.74 -14.52
C THR A 142 -9.57 -2.44 -15.24
N VAL A 143 -8.31 -2.23 -15.67
CA VAL A 143 -7.89 -1.02 -16.40
C VAL A 143 -8.74 -0.84 -17.67
N ALA A 144 -8.93 -1.91 -18.45
CA ALA A 144 -9.76 -1.89 -19.64
C ALA A 144 -11.23 -1.57 -19.30
N ALA A 145 -11.81 -2.23 -18.30
CA ALA A 145 -13.19 -2.00 -17.85
C ALA A 145 -13.40 -0.56 -17.35
N GLN A 146 -12.42 0.01 -16.65
CA GLN A 146 -12.46 1.41 -16.22
C GLN A 146 -12.45 2.38 -17.40
N HIS A 147 -11.62 2.09 -18.41
CA HIS A 147 -11.57 2.88 -19.63
C HIS A 147 -12.87 2.79 -20.44
N PHE A 148 -13.40 1.58 -20.66
CA PHE A 148 -14.71 1.37 -21.31
C PHE A 148 -15.85 2.02 -20.53
N SER A 149 -15.82 1.96 -19.20
CA SER A 149 -16.82 2.61 -18.36
C SER A 149 -16.79 4.14 -18.47
N ALA A 150 -15.63 4.74 -18.70
CA ALA A 150 -15.49 6.20 -18.80
C ALA A 150 -15.91 6.72 -20.17
N ASN A 151 -15.56 6.01 -21.25
CA ASN A 151 -15.79 6.45 -22.63
C ASN A 151 -17.10 5.93 -23.24
N GLY A 152 -17.86 5.12 -22.50
CA GLY A 152 -19.08 4.49 -22.99
C GLY A 152 -18.81 3.45 -24.08
N TRP A 153 -19.88 3.06 -24.80
CA TRP A 153 -19.84 2.05 -25.86
C TRP A 153 -19.42 2.63 -27.23
N ASP A 154 -19.14 3.94 -27.28
CA ASP A 154 -18.90 4.62 -28.54
C ASP A 154 -17.42 4.49 -28.94
N LEU A 155 -17.12 3.40 -29.67
CA LEU A 155 -15.79 3.08 -30.18
C LEU A 155 -15.19 4.19 -31.08
N SER A 156 -16.02 5.11 -31.59
CA SER A 156 -15.59 6.29 -32.36
C SER A 156 -14.71 7.24 -31.54
N PHE A 157 -14.87 7.24 -30.21
CA PHE A 157 -14.24 8.20 -29.31
C PHE A 157 -12.87 7.78 -28.76
N TRP A 158 -12.35 6.62 -29.19
CA TRP A 158 -11.09 6.08 -28.67
C TRP A 158 -9.90 7.05 -28.79
N PHE A 159 -9.95 8.02 -29.71
CA PHE A 159 -8.89 9.03 -29.89
C PHE A 159 -9.38 10.39 -30.41
N SER A 160 -10.69 10.69 -30.37
CA SER A 160 -11.23 11.87 -31.05
C SER A 160 -10.94 13.19 -30.33
N SER A 161 -10.81 13.19 -29.00
CA SER A 161 -10.50 14.42 -28.26
C SER A 161 -9.68 14.19 -26.99
N VAL A 162 -8.92 15.22 -26.61
CA VAL A 162 -8.20 15.32 -25.34
C VAL A 162 -9.14 15.24 -24.14
N TYR A 163 -10.40 15.63 -24.32
CA TYR A 163 -11.42 15.65 -23.27
C TYR A 163 -11.85 14.22 -22.86
N ASP A 164 -11.92 13.27 -23.81
CA ASP A 164 -12.28 11.88 -23.51
C ASP A 164 -11.16 11.17 -22.72
N LEU A 165 -9.91 11.56 -22.97
CA LEU A 165 -8.76 11.14 -22.17
C LEU A 165 -8.85 11.65 -20.71
N GLN A 166 -9.48 12.80 -20.48
CA GLN A 166 -9.61 13.40 -19.15
C GLN A 166 -10.58 12.60 -18.25
N ASP A 167 -11.72 12.17 -18.78
CA ASP A 167 -12.66 11.30 -18.07
C ASP A 167 -12.14 9.86 -17.94
N ALA A 168 -11.34 9.38 -18.89
CA ALA A 168 -10.64 8.09 -18.75
C ALA A 168 -9.49 8.13 -17.72
N MET A 169 -8.90 9.31 -17.46
CA MET A 169 -7.81 9.53 -16.49
C MET A 169 -8.28 9.90 -15.09
N LEU A 170 -9.52 9.55 -14.73
CA LEU A 170 -10.04 9.70 -13.38
C LEU A 170 -9.07 9.11 -12.33
N PRO A 171 -8.99 9.68 -11.12
CA PRO A 171 -8.11 9.22 -10.04
C PRO A 171 -8.20 7.71 -9.74
N GLN A 172 -9.31 7.09 -10.13
CA GLN A 172 -9.63 5.69 -9.95
C GLN A 172 -8.88 4.74 -10.91
N PHE A 173 -8.28 5.25 -12.00
CA PHE A 173 -7.57 4.49 -13.02
C PHE A 173 -6.15 4.09 -12.60
N TRP A 174 -5.42 5.05 -12.01
CA TRP A 174 -4.01 4.90 -11.65
C TRP A 174 -3.69 3.72 -10.73
N PRO A 175 -4.49 3.38 -9.70
CA PRO A 175 -4.16 2.28 -8.80
C PRO A 175 -4.09 0.93 -9.53
N ALA A 176 -5.04 0.64 -10.41
CA ALA A 176 -5.08 -0.62 -11.17
C ALA A 176 -3.94 -0.68 -12.20
N LEU A 177 -3.64 0.43 -12.86
CA LEU A 177 -2.52 0.52 -13.82
C LEU A 177 -1.16 0.34 -13.11
N LEU A 178 -0.92 1.06 -12.02
CA LEU A 178 0.34 0.91 -11.27
C LEU A 178 0.47 -0.50 -10.66
N ALA A 179 -0.64 -1.09 -10.22
CA ALA A 179 -0.65 -2.46 -9.71
C ALA A 179 -0.30 -3.47 -10.81
N SER A 180 -0.83 -3.30 -12.03
CA SER A 180 -0.52 -4.18 -13.16
C SER A 180 0.96 -4.07 -13.56
N LEU A 181 1.54 -2.85 -13.57
CA LEU A 181 2.98 -2.65 -13.81
C LEU A 181 3.86 -3.31 -12.73
N ALA A 182 3.46 -3.21 -11.45
CA ALA A 182 4.15 -3.90 -10.36
C ALA A 182 4.05 -5.44 -10.51
N LEU A 183 2.87 -5.95 -10.85
CA LEU A 183 2.62 -7.37 -11.08
C LEU A 183 3.35 -7.91 -12.31
N LEU A 184 3.52 -7.12 -13.37
CA LEU A 184 4.26 -7.50 -14.58
C LEU A 184 5.69 -7.91 -14.25
N ARG A 185 6.37 -7.17 -13.36
CA ARG A 185 7.71 -7.55 -12.89
C ARG A 185 7.69 -8.84 -12.06
N LEU A 186 6.63 -9.06 -11.29
CA LEU A 186 6.46 -10.28 -10.48
C LEU A 186 6.17 -11.54 -11.31
N LEU A 187 5.71 -11.41 -12.56
CA LEU A 187 5.52 -12.57 -13.45
C LEU A 187 6.81 -13.34 -13.72
N ARG A 188 7.96 -12.66 -13.64
CA ARG A 188 9.30 -13.24 -13.83
C ARG A 188 9.95 -13.69 -12.52
N ALA A 189 9.32 -13.41 -11.37
CA ALA A 189 9.89 -13.72 -10.07
C ALA A 189 9.78 -15.23 -9.79
N PRO A 190 10.80 -15.86 -9.17
CA PRO A 190 10.69 -17.24 -8.72
C PRO A 190 9.54 -17.38 -7.71
N ARG A 191 8.76 -18.47 -7.83
CA ARG A 191 7.68 -18.78 -6.90
C ARG A 191 8.26 -19.03 -5.52
N THR A 192 8.20 -18.05 -4.64
CA THR A 192 8.53 -18.25 -3.23
C THR A 192 7.32 -18.85 -2.53
N PRO A 193 7.44 -20.03 -1.89
CA PRO A 193 6.35 -20.61 -1.12
C PRO A 193 6.02 -19.63 0.01
N VAL A 194 4.82 -19.07 -0.04
CA VAL A 194 4.46 -17.98 0.86
C VAL A 194 4.06 -18.56 2.20
N ALA A 195 4.98 -18.55 3.16
CA ALA A 195 4.70 -18.94 4.54
C ALA A 195 3.67 -17.96 5.14
N ARG A 196 2.40 -18.40 5.21
CA ARG A 196 1.22 -17.72 5.81
C ARG A 196 1.36 -16.19 5.96
N PRO A 197 1.33 -15.44 4.85
CA PRO A 197 1.65 -14.02 4.84
C PRO A 197 0.49 -13.12 5.22
N TRP A 198 -0.73 -13.63 5.45
CA TRP A 198 -1.95 -12.81 5.29
C TRP A 198 -2.15 -11.75 6.37
N ALA A 199 -1.69 -11.97 7.60
CA ALA A 199 -1.99 -11.08 8.72
C ALA A 199 -1.46 -9.64 8.54
N TRP A 200 -0.24 -9.48 8.04
CA TRP A 200 0.40 -8.17 7.86
C TRP A 200 -0.07 -7.35 6.64
N PRO A 201 -0.24 -7.91 5.43
CA PRO A 201 -0.85 -7.21 4.32
C PRO A 201 -2.34 -6.99 4.53
N VAL A 202 -3.05 -7.82 5.30
CA VAL A 202 -4.44 -7.52 5.73
C VAL A 202 -4.43 -6.34 6.69
N LEU A 203 -3.51 -6.26 7.65
CA LEU A 203 -3.36 -5.08 8.52
C LEU A 203 -2.98 -3.82 7.73
N GLY A 204 -2.07 -3.93 6.77
CA GLY A 204 -1.70 -2.83 5.89
C GLY A 204 -2.86 -2.41 4.99
N ALA A 205 -3.62 -3.36 4.44
CA ALA A 205 -4.82 -3.12 3.67
C ALA A 205 -5.91 -2.47 4.52
N LEU A 206 -6.13 -2.93 5.75
CA LEU A 206 -7.08 -2.35 6.70
C LEU A 206 -6.65 -0.94 7.12
N ALA A 207 -5.36 -0.69 7.28
CA ALA A 207 -4.84 0.66 7.52
C ALA A 207 -5.09 1.57 6.30
N VAL A 208 -4.86 1.05 5.08
CA VAL A 208 -5.22 1.76 3.84
C VAL A 208 -6.72 1.99 3.75
N VAL A 209 -7.58 1.04 4.12
CA VAL A 209 -9.05 1.21 4.12
C VAL A 209 -9.49 2.24 5.16
N ALA A 210 -8.93 2.19 6.36
CA ALA A 210 -9.27 3.10 7.46
C ALA A 210 -8.80 4.53 7.19
N LEU A 211 -7.65 4.68 6.53
CA LEU A 211 -7.05 5.98 6.25
C LEU A 211 -7.47 6.50 4.87
N ALA A 212 -7.68 5.65 3.86
CA ALA A 212 -8.01 6.14 2.53
C ALA A 212 -9.35 6.87 2.54
N PRO A 213 -9.46 7.98 1.79
CA PRO A 213 -10.75 8.57 1.48
C PRO A 213 -11.66 7.51 0.88
N SER A 214 -12.84 7.38 1.46
CA SER A 214 -13.91 6.52 0.97
C SER A 214 -15.24 7.24 1.17
N PRO A 215 -16.25 6.91 0.37
CA PRO A 215 -17.60 7.41 0.63
C PRO A 215 -18.13 6.97 2.01
N ILE A 216 -17.53 5.96 2.64
CA ILE A 216 -17.93 5.43 3.94
C ILE A 216 -17.48 6.33 5.10
N ASN A 217 -16.28 6.91 5.02
CA ASN A 217 -15.77 7.76 6.09
C ASN A 217 -16.21 9.24 5.94
N GLY A 218 -16.74 9.66 4.79
CA GLY A 218 -17.25 11.02 4.56
C GLY A 218 -16.17 12.07 4.30
N TRP A 219 -14.92 11.64 4.07
CA TRP A 219 -13.75 12.50 3.92
C TRP A 219 -13.52 12.86 2.45
N LEU A 220 -14.53 13.44 1.80
CA LEU A 220 -14.39 13.92 0.41
C LEU A 220 -13.30 15.02 0.31
N ASP A 221 -13.11 15.80 1.38
CA ASP A 221 -12.21 16.97 1.38
C ASP A 221 -10.82 16.72 1.99
N ALA A 222 -10.60 15.58 2.67
CA ALA A 222 -9.32 15.28 3.35
C ALA A 222 -8.54 14.03 2.84
N PRO A 223 -8.61 13.64 1.54
CA PRO A 223 -7.93 12.45 1.01
C PRO A 223 -6.39 12.55 1.10
N LEU A 224 -5.85 13.76 1.01
CA LEU A 224 -4.42 14.01 1.05
C LEU A 224 -3.84 13.85 2.46
N MET A 225 -4.56 14.31 3.49
CA MET A 225 -4.04 14.28 4.86
C MET A 225 -3.81 12.86 5.35
N SER A 226 -4.70 11.93 5.01
CA SER A 226 -4.56 10.55 5.43
C SER A 226 -3.46 9.78 4.70
N LEU A 227 -3.26 10.06 3.40
CA LEU A 227 -2.12 9.54 2.65
C LEU A 227 -0.79 10.11 3.18
N CYS A 228 -0.76 11.39 3.55
CA CYS A 228 0.39 12.01 4.22
C CYS A 228 0.66 11.36 5.59
N ALA A 229 -0.39 11.08 6.38
CA ALA A 229 -0.26 10.39 7.66
C ALA A 229 0.27 8.96 7.48
N PHE A 230 -0.22 8.23 6.47
CA PHE A 230 0.31 6.91 6.11
C PHE A 230 1.78 6.98 5.71
N ALA A 231 2.16 7.97 4.90
CA ALA A 231 3.54 8.19 4.49
C ALA A 231 4.46 8.51 5.67
N ALA A 232 4.01 9.35 6.60
CA ALA A 232 4.75 9.65 7.84
C ALA A 232 4.94 8.38 8.69
N LEU A 233 3.88 7.58 8.87
CA LEU A 233 3.96 6.31 9.58
C LEU A 233 4.90 5.31 8.87
N ALA A 234 4.89 5.28 7.54
CA ALA A 234 5.79 4.46 6.75
C ALA A 234 7.26 4.86 6.95
N VAL A 235 7.57 6.16 7.01
CA VAL A 235 8.92 6.66 7.34
C VAL A 235 9.33 6.27 8.76
N ILE A 236 8.45 6.45 9.74
CA ILE A 236 8.71 6.08 11.15
C ILE A 236 8.97 4.57 11.29
N THR A 237 8.27 3.75 10.51
CA THR A 237 8.40 2.28 10.53
C THR A 237 9.51 1.74 9.63
N ALA A 238 10.19 2.59 8.85
CA ALA A 238 11.29 2.20 7.96
C ALA A 238 12.41 1.37 8.64
N PRO A 239 12.82 1.64 9.90
CA PRO A 239 13.82 0.81 10.58
C PRO A 239 13.34 -0.62 10.86
N VAL A 240 12.03 -0.82 11.02
CA VAL A 240 11.40 -2.12 11.26
C VAL A 240 11.18 -2.87 9.94
N ASP A 241 10.69 -2.16 8.92
CA ASP A 241 10.40 -2.73 7.61
C ASP A 241 10.70 -1.72 6.49
N ALA A 242 11.82 -1.93 5.78
CA ALA A 242 12.25 -1.06 4.69
C ALA A 242 11.29 -1.07 3.48
N ARG A 243 10.34 -2.01 3.44
CA ARG A 243 9.33 -2.10 2.38
C ARG A 243 8.24 -1.03 2.54
N MET A 244 7.90 -0.64 3.78
CA MET A 244 6.77 0.27 4.05
C MET A 244 6.94 1.65 3.40
N PRO A 245 8.11 2.31 3.44
CA PRO A 245 8.31 3.57 2.73
C PRO A 245 8.14 3.43 1.21
N ILE A 246 8.60 2.32 0.61
CA ILE A 246 8.45 2.07 -0.84
C ILE A 246 6.96 1.93 -1.19
N VAL A 247 6.20 1.19 -0.37
CA VAL A 247 4.76 1.05 -0.53
C VAL A 247 4.07 2.41 -0.44
N ALA A 248 4.43 3.25 0.53
CA ALA A 248 3.90 4.60 0.67
C ALA A 248 4.22 5.49 -0.52
N SER A 249 5.46 5.48 -1.02
CA SER A 249 5.84 6.22 -2.23
C SER A 249 4.96 5.83 -3.43
N VAL A 250 4.76 4.52 -3.63
CA VAL A 250 3.96 4.00 -4.75
C VAL A 250 2.48 4.34 -4.60
N LEU A 251 1.93 4.31 -3.38
CA LEU A 251 0.56 4.73 -3.12
C LEU A 251 0.35 6.23 -3.38
N LEU A 252 1.30 7.08 -2.98
CA LEU A 252 1.25 8.53 -3.23
C LEU A 252 1.40 8.89 -4.71
N LEU A 253 2.05 8.04 -5.49
CA LEU A 253 2.21 8.24 -6.93
C LEU A 253 0.86 8.24 -7.66
N ALA A 254 -0.10 7.40 -7.25
CA ALA A 254 -1.41 7.33 -7.90
C ALA A 254 -2.19 8.66 -7.87
N PRO A 255 -2.45 9.30 -6.72
CA PRO A 255 -3.12 10.60 -6.67
C PRO A 255 -2.25 11.73 -7.21
N ALA A 256 -0.92 11.65 -7.11
CA ALA A 256 -0.04 12.66 -7.71
C ALA A 256 -0.17 12.67 -9.25
N LEU A 257 -0.18 11.49 -9.87
CA LEU A 257 -0.41 11.36 -11.31
C LEU A 257 -1.81 11.83 -11.69
N ALA A 258 -2.84 11.46 -10.91
CA ALA A 258 -4.21 11.92 -11.13
C ALA A 258 -4.34 13.46 -11.09
N GLN A 259 -3.72 14.12 -10.12
CA GLN A 259 -3.71 15.58 -10.03
C GLN A 259 -2.93 16.22 -11.18
N ALA A 260 -1.78 15.65 -11.55
CA ALA A 260 -0.99 16.15 -12.66
C ALA A 260 -1.73 16.05 -14.00
N THR A 261 -2.42 14.94 -14.26
CA THR A 261 -3.22 14.77 -15.48
C THR A 261 -4.43 15.67 -15.50
N TYR A 262 -5.10 15.84 -14.35
CA TYR A 262 -6.21 16.79 -14.21
C TYR A 262 -5.77 18.23 -14.50
N LEU A 263 -4.67 18.68 -13.91
CA LEU A 263 -4.12 20.03 -14.13
C LEU A 263 -3.67 20.25 -15.59
N LEU A 264 -3.10 19.23 -16.23
CA LEU A 264 -2.69 19.32 -17.62
C LEU A 264 -3.90 19.45 -18.55
N GLY A 265 -4.91 18.60 -18.36
CA GLY A 265 -6.15 18.62 -19.14
C GLY A 265 -6.90 19.95 -18.98
N SER A 266 -6.99 20.46 -17.76
CA SER A 266 -7.68 21.73 -17.52
C SER A 266 -7.04 22.94 -18.18
N LYS A 267 -5.71 22.99 -18.17
CA LYS A 267 -4.96 24.05 -18.87
C LYS A 267 -5.19 23.98 -20.37
N GLN A 268 -5.27 22.78 -20.94
CA GLN A 268 -5.59 22.59 -22.35
C GLN A 268 -7.02 23.00 -22.70
N ALA A 269 -7.97 22.79 -21.78
CA ALA A 269 -9.36 23.21 -21.91
C ALA A 269 -9.58 24.73 -21.71
N GLY A 270 -8.55 25.48 -21.30
CA GLY A 270 -8.67 26.90 -20.97
C GLY A 270 -9.46 27.17 -19.68
N TRP A 271 -9.60 26.17 -18.80
CA TRP A 271 -10.28 26.33 -17.52
C TRP A 271 -9.33 26.90 -16.47
N GLU A 272 -9.77 27.96 -15.79
CA GLU A 272 -9.12 28.43 -14.57
C GLU A 272 -9.47 27.45 -13.46
N ILE A 273 -8.49 26.67 -13.00
CA ILE A 273 -8.67 25.73 -11.89
C ILE A 273 -7.83 26.18 -10.69
N GLU A 274 -8.45 26.19 -9.53
CA GLU A 274 -7.84 26.38 -8.21
C GLU A 274 -6.99 25.18 -7.73
N VAL A 275 -6.65 24.22 -8.61
CA VAL A 275 -5.78 23.10 -8.22
C VAL A 275 -4.38 23.64 -8.05
N SER A 276 -4.01 23.77 -6.78
CA SER A 276 -2.74 24.34 -6.41
C SER A 276 -1.61 23.42 -6.86
N ILE A 277 -0.71 23.94 -7.71
CA ILE A 277 0.58 23.31 -8.05
C ILE A 277 1.33 22.87 -6.78
N THR A 278 1.11 23.57 -5.67
CA THR A 278 1.68 23.24 -4.36
C THR A 278 1.30 21.83 -3.89
N ALA A 279 0.08 21.34 -4.13
CA ALA A 279 -0.34 20.00 -3.70
C ALA A 279 0.46 18.90 -4.41
N ILE A 280 0.68 19.05 -5.73
CA ILE A 280 1.50 18.13 -6.53
C ILE A 280 2.95 18.14 -6.03
N LEU A 281 3.51 19.33 -5.76
CA LEU A 281 4.86 19.47 -5.24
C LEU A 281 5.02 18.85 -3.84
N ILE A 282 4.03 19.02 -2.96
CA ILE A 282 4.00 18.39 -1.63
C ILE A 282 4.00 16.86 -1.78
N LEU A 283 3.12 16.30 -2.62
CA LEU A 283 3.08 14.86 -2.87
C LEU A 283 4.41 14.34 -3.43
N ALA A 284 5.01 15.03 -4.39
CA ALA A 284 6.30 14.67 -4.96
C ALA A 284 7.41 14.71 -3.89
N ALA A 285 7.44 15.74 -3.05
CA ALA A 285 8.41 15.84 -1.95
C ALA A 285 8.26 14.69 -0.94
N ILE A 286 7.03 14.35 -0.53
CA ILE A 286 6.77 13.23 0.38
C ILE A 286 7.16 11.90 -0.27
N MET A 287 6.89 11.72 -1.55
CA MET A 287 7.29 10.54 -2.31
C MET A 287 8.82 10.39 -2.34
N VAL A 288 9.56 11.48 -2.58
CA VAL A 288 11.03 11.47 -2.55
C VAL A 288 11.56 11.15 -1.16
N MET A 289 11.00 11.76 -0.11
CA MET A 289 11.39 11.49 1.28
C MET A 289 11.15 10.03 1.69
N THR A 290 9.99 9.47 1.36
CA THR A 290 9.65 8.07 1.63
C THR A 290 10.58 7.11 0.87
N LEU A 291 10.87 7.39 -0.41
CA LEU A 291 11.79 6.57 -1.20
C LEU A 291 13.22 6.64 -0.66
N ALA A 292 13.69 7.83 -0.27
CA ALA A 292 15.00 8.01 0.37
C ALA A 292 15.08 7.24 1.69
N ALA A 293 14.06 7.31 2.54
CA ALA A 293 14.00 6.55 3.79
C ALA A 293 14.07 5.02 3.54
N GLY A 294 13.31 4.52 2.55
CA GLY A 294 13.31 3.11 2.16
C GLY A 294 14.68 2.63 1.64
N THR A 295 15.34 3.44 0.80
CA THR A 295 16.67 3.10 0.26
C THR A 295 17.75 3.09 1.34
N ILE A 296 17.74 4.06 2.27
CA ILE A 296 18.67 4.11 3.40
C ILE A 296 18.45 2.91 4.33
N ALA A 297 17.19 2.63 4.68
CA ALA A 297 16.84 1.48 5.52
C ALA A 297 17.27 0.16 4.86
N GLY A 298 16.97 -0.03 3.57
CA GLY A 298 17.35 -1.23 2.82
C GLY A 298 18.88 -1.42 2.74
N ARG A 299 19.65 -0.33 2.56
CA ARG A 299 21.12 -0.39 2.57
C ARG A 299 21.68 -0.81 3.93
N ARG A 300 21.10 -0.32 5.03
CA ARG A 300 21.51 -0.72 6.40
C ARG A 300 21.19 -2.18 6.65
N GLN A 301 20.03 -2.65 6.21
CA GLN A 301 19.62 -4.04 6.38
C GLN A 301 20.49 -5.01 5.60
N ALA A 302 21.00 -4.64 4.43
CA ALA A 302 21.89 -5.48 3.62
C ALA A 302 23.35 -5.54 4.11
N ARG A 303 23.73 -4.77 5.14
CA ARG A 303 25.08 -4.76 5.73
C ARG A 303 25.16 -5.57 7.04
N MET A 304 24.03 -5.97 7.60
CA MET A 304 23.92 -6.81 8.80
C MET A 304 23.80 -8.26 8.37
#